data_AF-A0A9D1E2H2-F1
#
_entry.id   AF-A0A9D1E2H2-F1
#
_cell.length_a   1.000
_cell.length_b   1.000
_cell.length_c   1.000
_cell.angle_alpha   90.00
_cell.angle_beta   90.00
_cell.angle_gamma   90.00
#
_symmetry.space_group_name_H-M   'P 1'
#
loop_
_entity.id
_entity.type
_entity.pdbx_description
1 polymer ?
#
loop_
_entity_poly.entity_id
_entity_poly.type
_entity_poly.pdbx_seq_one_letter_code
_entity_poly.pdbx_strand_id
1 'polypeptide(L)'
;MKVGIFGGTFNPPHKTHIAIAKLAQKQLELDKLIVVPCGIPPHKPCDVDADTRLTLTKLAFGDFAEVSTCEMEKQGKSYTVETLRLFAQMYPQAQLYLIIGGDSFRDFDTWYCPREIASLATLAVADRNHKTFVTTARKNAHLFGASTEFLDIAPDDVSSTEIRLRYQFGLDNGEFVSKAVDDYILQYGLYGEYREMAQKVRSYLTPQRFSHTFYVVKRGLELATEEEKHKVFVACLLHDCAKYIAPQRYADYGFDAPSDMPQPVIHSFLGALVAKKDFGVEDKDILDAIAYHTTGKPNMTRLQKIVYVADKTEQSRKYPLSHLTQGSLDRQFENCLLEANEVAAKRHGEKIYPLSLQTLDFYFPKKQKEGTIEQKSTNTEITMNETVQTICKALSEKSATDIKIIEVKGVSDIADYFVVCSGRSAPQVKAIAEHLEETMEKQDKFALHKEGMREGRWIALDYGDVIVHIFHKDTRDVYALDTLWNHGGNVSDYKD
;
A
#
# COMPACT_ATOMS: atom_id res chain seq x y z
N MET A 1 36.04 24.88 1.54
CA MET A 1 35.19 24.42 2.67
C MET A 1 33.99 23.69 2.10
N LYS A 2 33.64 22.52 2.63
CA LYS A 2 32.46 21.72 2.27
C LYS A 2 31.47 21.73 3.43
N VAL A 3 30.25 22.20 3.18
CA VAL A 3 29.18 22.31 4.19
C VAL A 3 28.00 21.45 3.78
N GLY A 4 27.65 20.47 4.61
CA GLY A 4 26.44 19.68 4.43
C GLY A 4 25.26 20.29 5.17
N ILE A 5 24.11 20.37 4.49
CA ILE A 5 22.83 20.79 5.04
C ILE A 5 21.90 19.58 5.01
N PHE A 6 21.49 19.10 6.19
CA PHE A 6 20.58 17.98 6.33
C PHE A 6 19.24 18.42 6.89
N GLY A 7 18.28 18.63 5.99
CA GLY A 7 16.92 19.06 6.34
C GLY A 7 16.01 17.87 6.65
N GLY A 8 15.08 18.04 7.59
CA GLY A 8 14.08 17.02 7.88
C GLY A 8 13.01 17.46 8.86
N THR A 9 11.87 16.76 8.84
CA THR A 9 10.81 16.99 9.85
C THR A 9 11.23 16.49 11.23
N PHE A 10 12.01 15.39 11.28
CA PHE A 10 12.52 14.76 12.50
C PHE A 10 11.43 14.56 13.58
N ASN A 11 10.42 13.75 13.26
CA ASN A 11 9.23 13.57 14.10
C ASN A 11 8.96 12.08 14.45
N PRO A 12 9.81 11.42 15.25
CA PRO A 12 11.09 11.88 15.82
C PRO A 12 12.30 11.57 14.90
N PRO A 13 13.49 12.14 15.17
CA PRO A 13 14.74 11.65 14.58
C PRO A 13 15.03 10.21 15.03
N HIS A 14 15.74 9.45 14.21
CA HIS A 14 16.00 8.01 14.42
C HIS A 14 17.35 7.58 13.84
N LYS A 15 17.76 6.33 14.10
CA LYS A 15 19.08 5.79 13.77
C LYS A 15 19.47 5.98 12.31
N THR A 16 18.53 5.83 11.38
CA THR A 16 18.77 6.00 9.95
C THR A 16 19.12 7.44 9.61
N HIS A 17 18.47 8.42 10.24
CA HIS A 17 18.83 9.83 10.05
C HIS A 17 20.26 10.10 10.57
N ILE A 18 20.61 9.56 11.74
CA ILE A 18 21.96 9.66 12.32
C ILE A 18 23.00 8.99 11.41
N ALA A 19 22.67 7.82 10.85
CA ALA A 19 23.52 7.09 9.93
C ALA A 19 23.76 7.88 8.63
N ILE A 20 22.71 8.45 8.04
CA ILE A 20 22.82 9.31 6.84
C ILE A 20 23.73 10.51 7.13
N ALA A 21 23.51 11.20 8.26
CA ALA A 21 24.29 12.37 8.65
C ALA A 21 25.79 12.04 8.80
N LYS A 22 26.11 10.97 9.53
CA LYS A 22 27.51 10.53 9.74
C LYS A 22 28.16 10.02 8.44
N LEU A 23 27.40 9.29 7.62
CA LEU A 23 27.87 8.82 6.32
C LEU A 23 28.18 9.99 5.40
N ALA A 24 27.29 10.99 5.31
CA ALA A 24 27.50 12.18 4.51
C ALA A 24 28.76 12.95 4.96
N GLN A 25 28.96 13.15 6.26
CA GLN A 25 30.19 13.75 6.80
C GLN A 25 31.45 13.02 6.32
N LYS A 26 31.45 11.69 6.42
CA LYS A 26 32.61 10.86 6.05
C LYS A 26 32.84 10.80 4.54
N GLN A 27 31.81 10.46 3.77
CA GLN A 27 31.92 10.20 2.33
C GLN A 27 32.19 11.47 1.53
N LEU A 28 31.58 12.59 1.92
CA LEU A 28 31.77 13.87 1.24
C LEU A 28 32.94 14.67 1.81
N GLU A 29 33.56 14.19 2.91
CA GLU A 29 34.61 14.88 3.66
C GLU A 29 34.16 16.29 4.09
N LEU A 30 33.00 16.38 4.73
CA LEU A 30 32.42 17.67 5.12
C LEU A 30 33.26 18.31 6.23
N ASP A 31 33.61 19.58 6.05
CA ASP A 31 34.21 20.40 7.12
C ASP A 31 33.16 20.75 8.19
N LYS A 32 31.89 20.82 7.78
CA LYS A 32 30.77 21.19 8.64
C LYS A 32 29.48 20.48 8.22
N LEU A 33 28.73 19.98 9.20
CA LEU A 33 27.37 19.47 9.00
C LEU A 33 26.39 20.31 9.81
N ILE A 34 25.34 20.79 9.15
CA ILE A 34 24.26 21.56 9.73
C ILE A 34 22.96 20.78 9.53
N VAL A 35 22.32 20.41 10.63
CA VAL A 35 21.01 19.76 10.64
C VAL A 35 19.94 20.82 10.81
N VAL A 36 18.94 20.81 9.93
CA VAL A 36 17.88 21.82 9.88
C VAL A 36 16.53 21.13 10.12
N PRO A 37 16.02 21.14 11.37
CA PRO A 37 14.64 20.73 11.62
C PRO A 37 13.69 21.69 10.90
N CYS A 38 12.68 21.14 10.23
CA CYS A 38 11.74 21.94 9.45
C CYS A 38 10.80 22.74 10.35
N GLY A 39 10.67 24.05 10.13
CA GLY A 39 9.81 24.94 10.93
C GLY A 39 8.34 24.55 10.85
N ILE A 40 7.70 24.93 9.75
CA ILE A 40 6.33 24.51 9.42
C ILE A 40 6.40 23.69 8.13
N PRO A 41 6.33 22.35 8.21
CA PRO A 41 6.38 21.51 7.02
C PRO A 41 5.18 21.81 6.11
N PRO A 42 5.39 22.19 4.83
CA PRO A 42 4.31 22.59 3.95
C PRO A 42 3.36 21.45 3.55
N HIS A 43 3.76 20.19 3.77
CA HIS A 43 3.10 18.98 3.26
C HIS A 43 2.99 17.82 4.27
N LYS A 44 3.31 18.01 5.56
CA LYS A 44 3.26 16.94 6.57
C LYS A 44 2.73 17.45 7.93
N PRO A 45 1.58 16.96 8.42
CA PRO A 45 1.16 17.22 9.79
C PRO A 45 2.19 16.65 10.77
N CYS A 46 2.42 17.36 11.88
CA CYS A 46 3.32 16.93 12.95
C CYS A 46 2.52 16.69 14.23
N ASP A 47 2.78 15.55 14.89
CA ASP A 47 2.13 15.17 16.15
C ASP A 47 2.63 16.01 17.34
N VAL A 48 3.79 16.66 17.20
CA VAL A 48 4.37 17.53 18.22
C VAL A 48 4.80 18.86 17.59
N ASP A 49 4.86 19.90 18.42
CA ASP A 49 5.23 21.25 17.99
C ASP A 49 6.69 21.36 17.51
N ALA A 50 7.01 22.51 16.92
CA ALA A 50 8.31 22.76 16.33
C ALA A 50 9.45 22.78 17.37
N ASP A 51 9.20 23.31 18.57
CA ASP A 51 10.18 23.38 19.66
C ASP A 51 10.53 22.01 20.22
N THR A 52 9.54 21.13 20.31
CA THR A 52 9.71 19.72 20.68
C THR A 52 10.58 19.01 19.64
N ARG A 53 10.29 19.17 18.35
CA ARG A 53 11.11 18.56 17.28
C ARG A 53 12.53 19.12 17.26
N LEU A 54 12.71 20.42 17.50
CA LEU A 54 14.03 21.03 17.65
C LEU A 54 14.79 20.39 18.82
N THR A 55 14.13 20.19 19.96
CA THR A 55 14.71 19.55 21.14
C THR A 55 15.14 18.12 20.84
N LEU A 56 14.24 17.31 20.25
CA LEU A 56 14.57 15.94 19.84
C LEU A 56 15.72 15.91 18.82
N THR A 57 15.78 16.87 17.90
CA THR A 57 16.87 17.00 16.92
C THR A 57 18.19 17.32 17.61
N LYS A 58 18.21 18.24 18.59
CA LYS A 58 19.42 18.52 19.39
C LYS A 58 19.90 17.29 20.15
N LEU A 59 18.98 16.52 20.76
CA LEU A 59 19.32 15.27 21.46
C LEU A 59 19.85 14.17 20.52
N ALA A 60 19.46 14.18 19.25
CA ALA A 60 19.89 13.18 18.27
C ALA A 60 21.22 13.51 17.57
N PHE A 61 21.48 14.79 17.30
CA PHE A 61 22.59 15.22 16.42
C PHE A 61 23.61 16.14 17.09
N GLY A 62 23.28 16.78 18.22
CA GLY A 62 24.06 17.88 18.80
C GLY A 62 25.49 17.52 19.19
N ASP A 63 25.78 16.24 19.43
CA ASP A 63 27.12 15.77 19.78
C ASP A 63 28.11 15.82 18.61
N PHE A 64 27.64 15.85 17.35
CA PHE A 64 28.50 15.73 16.17
C PHE A 64 28.11 16.62 14.99
N ALA A 65 27.01 17.38 15.09
CA ALA A 65 26.54 18.31 14.07
C ALA A 65 25.93 19.56 14.70
N GLU A 66 25.99 20.68 13.98
CA GLU A 66 25.30 21.91 14.37
C GLU A 66 23.80 21.78 14.07
N VAL A 67 22.93 22.07 15.03
CA VAL A 67 21.47 22.09 14.80
C VAL A 67 21.01 23.54 14.65
N SER A 68 20.57 23.90 13.46
CA SER A 68 20.14 25.26 13.12
C SER A 68 18.69 25.54 13.48
N THR A 69 18.40 26.75 13.95
CA THR A 69 17.03 27.25 14.21
C THR A 69 16.47 28.11 13.08
N CYS A 70 17.20 28.25 11.96
CA CYS A 70 16.86 29.23 10.91
C CYS A 70 15.46 29.07 10.30
N GLU A 71 14.90 27.86 10.29
CA GLU A 71 13.53 27.62 9.83
C GLU A 71 12.47 27.81 10.92
N MET A 72 12.85 27.75 12.20
CA MET A 72 11.96 27.94 13.36
C MET A 72 11.61 29.42 13.56
N GLU A 73 12.54 30.31 13.23
CA GLU A 73 12.41 31.75 13.42
C GLU A 73 11.56 32.43 12.32
N LYS A 74 11.22 31.69 11.26
CA LYS A 74 10.43 32.20 10.13
C LYS A 74 8.94 32.12 10.40
N GLN A 75 8.21 33.16 9.99
CA GLN A 75 6.76 33.10 9.88
C GLN A 75 6.36 32.42 8.55
N GLY A 76 5.55 31.36 8.62
CA GLY A 76 5.01 30.68 7.44
C GLY A 76 5.75 29.40 7.04
N LYS A 77 5.47 28.92 5.82
CA LYS A 77 6.04 27.66 5.28
C LYS A 77 7.56 27.78 5.09
N SER A 78 8.29 26.74 5.45
CA SER A 78 9.74 26.67 5.24
C SER A 78 10.06 26.03 3.88
N TYR A 79 10.69 26.78 2.97
CA TYR A 79 11.15 26.27 1.67
C TYR A 79 12.67 26.08 1.64
N THR A 80 13.12 24.90 1.18
CA THR A 80 14.54 24.53 1.11
C THR A 80 15.39 25.54 0.35
N VAL A 81 14.87 26.13 -0.74
CA VAL A 81 15.61 27.14 -1.53
C VAL A 81 16.00 28.36 -0.67
N GLU A 82 15.14 28.80 0.24
CA GLU A 82 15.42 29.95 1.09
C GLU A 82 16.47 29.61 2.16
N THR A 83 16.41 28.39 2.70
CA THR A 83 17.41 27.87 3.63
C THR A 83 18.78 27.79 2.96
N LEU A 84 18.84 27.32 1.71
CA LEU A 84 20.09 27.29 0.94
C LEU A 84 20.60 28.69 0.58
N ARG A 85 19.74 29.66 0.24
CA ARG A 85 20.15 31.05 0.02
C ARG A 85 20.80 31.64 1.27
N LEU A 86 20.20 31.40 2.45
CA LEU A 86 20.76 31.86 3.73
C LEU A 86 22.17 31.27 3.94
N PHE A 87 22.34 29.96 3.78
CA PHE A 87 23.65 29.34 3.97
C PHE A 87 24.66 29.71 2.89
N ALA A 88 24.24 29.94 1.65
CA ALA A 88 25.12 30.46 0.59
C ALA A 88 25.62 31.87 0.92
N GLN A 89 24.79 32.72 1.55
CA GLN A 89 25.21 34.03 2.02
C GLN A 89 26.16 33.95 3.23
N MET A 90 25.90 33.03 4.16
CA MET A 90 26.75 32.82 5.33
C MET A 90 28.11 32.20 4.97
N TYR A 91 28.15 31.37 3.93
CA TYR A 91 29.34 30.64 3.48
C TYR A 91 29.60 30.86 1.98
N PRO A 92 29.92 32.09 1.53
CA PRO A 92 29.95 32.45 0.11
C PRO A 92 31.04 31.77 -0.72
N GLN A 93 32.04 31.17 -0.08
CA GLN A 93 33.14 30.43 -0.72
C GLN A 93 33.08 28.93 -0.42
N ALA A 94 32.02 28.46 0.24
CA ALA A 94 31.86 27.04 0.55
C ALA A 94 31.09 26.31 -0.56
N GLN A 95 31.43 25.05 -0.77
CA GLN A 95 30.61 24.14 -1.55
C GLN A 95 29.50 23.58 -0.63
N LEU A 96 28.25 23.84 -0.99
CA LEU A 96 27.10 23.34 -0.23
C LEU A 96 26.66 21.97 -0.75
N TYR A 97 26.30 21.08 0.17
CA TYR A 97 25.70 19.79 -0.10
C TYR A 97 24.32 19.72 0.57
N LEU A 98 23.27 19.48 -0.19
CA LEU A 98 21.93 19.24 0.34
C LEU A 98 21.72 17.73 0.48
N ILE A 99 21.64 17.25 1.72
CA ILE A 99 21.47 15.83 2.03
C ILE A 99 19.97 15.50 2.05
N ILE A 100 19.54 14.55 1.20
CA ILE A 100 18.14 14.13 1.06
C ILE A 100 18.01 12.62 0.92
N GLY A 101 16.85 12.08 1.29
CA GLY A 101 16.52 10.67 1.07
C GLY A 101 16.10 10.37 -0.38
N GLY A 102 16.16 9.10 -0.78
CA GLY A 102 15.74 8.65 -2.12
C GLY A 102 14.30 8.99 -2.49
N ASP A 103 13.37 8.95 -1.53
CA ASP A 103 11.97 9.34 -1.77
C ASP A 103 11.85 10.84 -2.06
N SER A 104 12.53 11.70 -1.28
CA SER A 104 12.59 13.14 -1.53
C SER A 104 13.25 13.48 -2.86
N PHE A 105 14.26 12.71 -3.27
CA PHE A 105 14.91 12.88 -4.57
C PHE A 105 14.00 12.51 -5.74
N ARG A 106 13.11 11.52 -5.58
CA ARG A 106 12.15 11.11 -6.62
C ARG A 106 11.19 12.24 -6.97
N ASP A 107 10.73 12.98 -5.97
CA ASP A 107 9.75 14.06 -6.12
C ASP A 107 10.40 15.45 -6.20
N PHE A 108 11.73 15.53 -6.38
CA PHE A 108 12.48 16.78 -6.30
C PHE A 108 12.04 17.83 -7.33
N ASP A 109 11.56 17.42 -8.50
CA ASP A 109 11.03 18.29 -9.55
C ASP A 109 9.76 19.03 -9.13
N THR A 110 9.05 18.54 -8.11
CA THR A 110 7.85 19.17 -7.54
C THR A 110 8.16 20.21 -6.45
N TRP A 111 9.42 20.31 -6.01
CA TRP A 111 9.80 21.23 -4.94
C TRP A 111 9.72 22.68 -5.41
N TYR A 112 9.60 23.62 -4.46
CA TYR A 112 9.62 25.05 -4.78
C TYR A 112 11.01 25.48 -5.26
N CYS A 113 11.10 26.02 -6.49
CA CYS A 113 12.34 26.47 -7.14
C CYS A 113 13.46 25.40 -7.25
N PRO A 114 13.20 24.23 -7.88
CA PRO A 114 14.14 23.10 -7.86
C PRO A 114 15.42 23.38 -8.66
N ARG A 115 15.32 24.17 -9.75
CA ARG A 115 16.48 24.65 -10.54
C ARG A 115 17.44 25.48 -9.72
N GLU A 116 16.92 26.33 -8.84
CA GLU A 116 17.74 27.19 -8.02
C GLU A 116 18.41 26.38 -6.91
N ILE A 117 17.68 25.46 -6.28
CA ILE A 117 18.25 24.52 -5.32
C ILE A 117 19.44 23.77 -5.95
N ALA A 118 19.25 23.25 -7.16
CA ALA A 118 20.28 22.56 -7.94
C ALA A 118 21.52 23.44 -8.25
N SER A 119 21.34 24.76 -8.37
CA SER A 119 22.44 25.71 -8.59
C SER A 119 23.16 26.11 -7.30
N LEU A 120 22.47 26.04 -6.15
CA LEU A 120 22.99 26.45 -4.84
C LEU A 120 23.75 25.33 -4.13
N ALA A 121 23.41 24.06 -4.38
CA ALA A 121 24.00 22.93 -3.68
C ALA A 121 24.10 21.65 -4.54
N THR A 122 25.12 20.85 -4.25
CA THR A 122 25.22 19.46 -4.73
C THR A 122 24.20 18.59 -3.98
N LEU A 123 23.41 17.79 -4.69
CA LEU A 123 22.43 16.91 -4.06
C LEU A 123 23.12 15.63 -3.57
N ALA A 124 23.16 15.41 -2.26
CA ALA A 124 23.68 14.20 -1.63
C ALA A 124 22.52 13.25 -1.30
N VAL A 125 22.33 12.21 -2.11
CA VAL A 125 21.13 11.36 -2.09
C VAL A 125 21.40 10.05 -1.34
N ALA A 126 20.69 9.84 -0.23
CA ALA A 126 20.67 8.58 0.51
C ALA A 126 19.46 7.72 0.09
N ASP A 127 19.65 6.81 -0.87
CA ASP A 127 18.60 5.87 -1.29
C ASP A 127 18.67 4.55 -0.52
N ARG A 128 17.81 4.42 0.49
CA ARG A 128 17.72 3.25 1.37
C ARG A 128 17.16 2.00 0.70
N ASN A 129 16.50 2.13 -0.45
CA ASN A 129 15.81 1.02 -1.10
C ASN A 129 16.58 0.46 -2.30
N HIS A 130 17.69 1.09 -2.70
CA HIS A 130 18.42 0.84 -3.95
C HIS A 130 17.53 0.78 -5.23
N LYS A 131 16.28 1.24 -5.14
CA LYS A 131 15.29 1.22 -6.24
C LYS A 131 15.38 2.48 -7.11
N THR A 132 15.98 3.54 -6.59
CA THR A 132 16.05 4.86 -7.23
C THR A 132 17.29 4.99 -8.15
N PHE A 133 18.19 4.00 -8.10
CA PHE A 133 19.50 4.05 -8.77
C PHE A 133 19.45 3.95 -10.31
N VAL A 134 18.44 3.29 -10.89
CA VAL A 134 18.50 2.91 -12.32
C VAL A 134 17.55 3.71 -13.22
N THR A 135 16.38 4.15 -12.73
CA THR A 135 15.32 4.73 -13.58
C THR A 135 15.06 6.22 -13.37
N THR A 136 15.28 6.77 -12.17
CA THR A 136 14.94 8.18 -11.85
C THR A 136 16.14 9.12 -11.86
N ALA A 137 17.33 8.64 -11.46
CA ALA A 137 18.57 9.42 -11.48
C ALA A 137 18.93 9.95 -12.89
N ARG A 138 18.67 9.18 -13.96
CA ARG A 138 18.87 9.61 -15.35
C ARG A 138 17.81 10.58 -15.87
N LYS A 139 16.59 10.56 -15.32
CA LYS A 139 15.53 11.50 -15.72
C LYS A 139 15.75 12.91 -15.17
N ASN A 140 16.15 13.05 -13.90
CA ASN A 140 16.29 14.37 -13.26
C ASN A 140 17.69 15.01 -13.37
N ALA A 141 18.77 14.22 -13.46
CA ALA A 141 20.11 14.76 -13.69
C ALA A 141 20.23 15.52 -15.04
N HIS A 142 19.35 15.22 -16.00
CA HIS A 142 19.28 15.93 -17.27
C HIS A 142 18.35 17.16 -17.26
N LEU A 143 17.43 17.29 -16.30
CA LEU A 143 16.39 18.34 -16.31
C LEU A 143 16.82 19.66 -15.64
N PHE A 144 17.78 19.62 -14.70
CA PHE A 144 18.12 20.82 -13.89
C PHE A 144 19.62 21.10 -13.74
N GLY A 145 20.52 20.27 -14.27
CA GLY A 145 21.98 20.51 -14.20
C GLY A 145 22.60 20.35 -12.80
N ALA A 146 21.89 19.73 -11.85
CA ALA A 146 22.38 19.51 -10.49
C ALA A 146 23.52 18.49 -10.45
N SER A 147 24.65 18.84 -9.82
CA SER A 147 25.63 17.85 -9.38
C SER A 147 24.98 16.96 -8.31
N THR A 148 25.08 15.64 -8.48
CA THR A 148 24.46 14.66 -7.58
C THR A 148 25.50 13.65 -7.12
N GLU A 149 25.54 13.38 -5.82
CA GLU A 149 26.39 12.40 -5.16
C GLU A 149 25.49 11.38 -4.44
N PHE A 150 25.70 10.09 -4.68
CA PHE A 150 24.92 9.04 -4.02
C PHE A 150 25.65 8.54 -2.78
N LEU A 151 24.96 8.57 -1.64
CA LEU A 151 25.49 8.06 -0.38
C LEU A 151 25.28 6.55 -0.30
N ASP A 152 26.34 5.81 0.00
CA ASP A 152 26.33 4.35 0.10
C ASP A 152 25.75 3.90 1.45
N ILE A 153 24.42 4.03 1.58
CA ILE A 153 23.70 3.65 2.78
C ILE A 153 23.20 2.20 2.66
N ALA A 154 23.42 1.43 3.72
CA ALA A 154 22.84 0.10 3.84
C ALA A 154 21.29 0.19 3.88
N PRO A 155 20.57 -0.77 3.27
CA PRO A 155 19.12 -0.82 3.37
C PRO A 155 18.63 -0.86 4.81
N ASP A 156 17.60 -0.08 5.10
CA ASP A 156 16.98 -0.01 6.43
C ASP A 156 15.49 0.34 6.27
N ASP A 157 14.61 -0.34 7.00
CA ASP A 157 13.15 -0.22 6.89
C ASP A 157 12.53 0.62 8.02
N VAL A 158 13.34 1.45 8.67
CA VAL A 158 12.90 2.25 9.81
C VAL A 158 12.28 3.56 9.32
N SER A 159 11.11 3.88 9.89
CA SER A 159 10.41 5.14 9.64
C SER A 159 9.95 5.78 10.94
N SER A 160 9.98 7.11 11.00
CA SER A 160 9.39 7.85 12.13
C SER A 160 7.92 7.51 12.34
N THR A 161 7.16 7.24 11.27
CA THR A 161 5.74 6.85 11.36
C THR A 161 5.56 5.55 12.14
N GLU A 162 6.38 4.54 11.85
CA GLU A 162 6.34 3.28 12.60
C GLU A 162 6.79 3.48 14.05
N ILE A 163 7.85 4.26 14.29
CA ILE A 163 8.32 4.55 15.66
C ILE A 163 7.21 5.22 16.49
N ARG A 164 6.48 6.20 15.93
CA ARG A 164 5.33 6.81 16.62
C ARG A 164 4.26 5.78 16.95
N LEU A 165 3.91 4.89 16.01
CA LEU A 165 2.95 3.81 16.27
C LEU A 165 3.45 2.84 17.35
N ARG A 166 4.75 2.54 17.39
CA ARG A 166 5.35 1.70 18.44
C ARG A 166 5.22 2.32 19.84
N TYR A 167 5.37 3.64 19.97
CA TYR A 167 5.10 4.33 21.24
C TYR A 167 3.63 4.24 21.65
N GLN A 168 2.70 4.36 20.70
CA GLN A 168 1.27 4.13 20.95
C GLN A 168 1.00 2.70 21.45
N PHE A 169 1.81 1.70 21.07
CA PHE A 169 1.71 0.33 21.56
C PHE A 169 2.59 0.03 22.77
N GLY A 170 3.29 1.03 23.32
CA GLY A 170 4.26 0.89 24.41
C GLY A 170 5.35 -0.15 24.14
N LEU A 171 5.76 -0.29 22.88
CA LEU A 171 6.85 -1.17 22.46
C LEU A 171 8.20 -0.48 22.68
N ASP A 172 9.24 -1.29 22.89
CA ASP A 172 10.61 -0.79 23.01
C ASP A 172 11.11 -0.18 21.68
N ASN A 173 11.74 0.99 21.78
CA ASN A 173 12.29 1.74 20.65
C ASN A 173 13.80 2.02 20.77
N GLY A 174 14.48 1.45 21.78
CA GLY A 174 15.90 1.73 22.04
C GLY A 174 16.86 1.39 20.90
N GLU A 175 16.49 0.47 20.02
CA GLU A 175 17.27 0.15 18.81
C GLU A 175 17.01 1.10 17.63
N PHE A 176 15.99 1.95 17.70
CA PHE A 176 15.57 2.84 16.60
C PHE A 176 15.88 4.30 16.88
N VAL A 177 15.87 4.74 18.14
CA VAL A 177 16.18 6.13 18.53
C VAL A 177 17.34 6.16 19.52
N SER A 178 18.02 7.31 19.68
CA SER A 178 19.04 7.43 20.72
C SER A 178 18.38 7.38 22.10
N LYS A 179 19.13 6.91 23.12
CA LYS A 179 18.64 6.86 24.50
C LYS A 179 18.09 8.21 24.98
N ALA A 180 18.79 9.30 24.66
CA ALA A 180 18.37 10.65 25.04
C ALA A 180 17.04 11.05 24.41
N VAL A 181 16.78 10.65 23.16
CA VAL A 181 15.50 10.88 22.46
C VAL A 181 14.39 10.02 23.08
N ASP A 182 14.66 8.73 23.35
CA ASP A 182 13.70 7.82 23.97
C ASP A 182 13.29 8.29 25.37
N ASP A 183 14.27 8.60 26.23
CA ASP A 183 14.04 9.12 27.58
C ASP A 183 13.15 10.37 27.55
N TYR A 184 13.42 11.31 26.63
CA TYR A 184 12.63 12.54 26.48
C TYR A 184 11.19 12.24 26.04
N ILE A 185 11.01 11.37 25.04
CA ILE A 185 9.68 10.98 24.55
C ILE A 185 8.87 10.33 25.68
N LEU A 186 9.48 9.42 26.44
CA LEU A 186 8.83 8.72 27.55
C LEU A 186 8.50 9.68 28.71
N GLN A 187 9.42 10.56 29.08
CA GLN A 187 9.24 11.52 30.16
C GLN A 187 8.06 12.48 29.92
N TYR A 188 7.91 12.95 28.68
CA TYR A 188 6.88 13.93 28.30
C TYR A 188 5.63 13.28 27.67
N GLY A 189 5.55 11.96 27.62
CA GLY A 189 4.39 11.24 27.07
C GLY A 189 4.15 11.48 25.57
N LEU A 190 5.19 11.82 24.81
CA LEU A 190 5.06 12.13 23.39
C LEU A 190 4.67 10.88 22.60
N TYR A 191 3.86 11.05 21.55
CA TYR A 191 3.42 9.97 20.65
C TYR A 191 2.65 8.81 21.33
N GLY A 192 2.15 9.01 22.56
CA GLY A 192 1.55 7.97 23.40
C GLY A 192 0.07 8.15 23.71
N GLU A 193 -0.68 8.92 22.91
CA GLU A 193 -2.11 9.23 23.13
C GLU A 193 -2.98 8.01 23.47
N TYR A 194 -2.79 6.89 22.76
CA TYR A 194 -3.54 5.64 22.92
C TYR A 194 -2.78 4.58 23.73
N ARG A 195 -1.63 4.93 24.34
CA ARG A 195 -0.75 3.96 25.00
C ARG A 195 -1.42 3.18 26.10
N GLU A 196 -2.21 3.85 26.94
CA GLU A 196 -2.95 3.20 28.02
C GLU A 196 -3.99 2.22 27.47
N MET A 197 -4.74 2.63 26.44
CA MET A 197 -5.72 1.77 25.76
C MET A 197 -5.04 0.55 25.12
N ALA A 198 -3.91 0.74 24.44
CA ALA A 198 -3.17 -0.35 23.82
C ALA A 198 -2.59 -1.33 24.85
N GLN A 199 -2.04 -0.85 25.98
CA GLN A 199 -1.59 -1.73 27.07
C GLN A 199 -2.76 -2.49 27.70
N LYS A 200 -3.93 -1.84 27.84
CA LYS A 200 -5.14 -2.53 28.31
C LYS A 200 -5.56 -3.62 27.34
N VAL A 201 -5.61 -3.35 26.03
CA VAL A 201 -5.92 -4.36 25.00
C VAL A 201 -4.94 -5.53 25.04
N ARG A 202 -3.66 -5.27 25.31
CA ARG A 202 -2.64 -6.32 25.42
C ARG A 202 -3.01 -7.40 26.45
N SER A 203 -3.73 -7.07 27.53
CA SER A 203 -4.16 -8.08 28.52
C SER A 203 -5.31 -8.97 28.04
N TYR A 204 -5.97 -8.62 26.93
CA TYR A 204 -7.06 -9.40 26.31
C TYR A 204 -6.56 -10.33 25.21
N LEU A 205 -5.31 -10.15 24.75
CA LEU A 205 -4.78 -10.78 23.54
C LEU A 205 -3.55 -11.65 23.85
N THR A 206 -3.36 -12.69 23.04
CA THR A 206 -2.07 -13.40 23.00
C THR A 206 -0.97 -12.49 22.42
N PRO A 207 0.32 -12.74 22.68
CA PRO A 207 1.41 -11.94 22.10
C PRO A 207 1.36 -11.88 20.56
N GLN A 208 1.06 -13.00 19.90
CA GLN A 208 0.92 -13.06 18.45
C GLN A 208 -0.28 -12.23 17.97
N ARG A 209 -1.40 -12.25 18.71
CA ARG A 209 -2.58 -11.48 18.36
C ARG A 209 -2.38 -9.98 18.58
N PHE A 210 -1.67 -9.59 19.64
CA PHE A 210 -1.30 -8.20 19.86
C PHE A 210 -0.38 -7.67 18.75
N SER A 211 0.56 -8.50 18.27
CA SER A 211 1.38 -8.17 17.09
C SER A 211 0.53 -8.03 15.82
N HIS A 212 -0.46 -8.90 15.60
CA HIS A 212 -1.41 -8.77 14.51
C HIS A 212 -2.18 -7.44 14.60
N THR A 213 -2.71 -7.09 15.78
CA THR A 213 -3.38 -5.82 16.03
C THR A 213 -2.52 -4.60 15.69
N PHE A 214 -1.21 -4.64 16.00
CA PHE A 214 -0.28 -3.59 15.59
C PHE A 214 -0.27 -3.38 14.07
N TYR A 215 -0.18 -4.47 13.30
CA TYR A 215 -0.16 -4.39 11.84
C TYR A 215 -1.54 -4.07 11.23
N VAL A 216 -2.64 -4.46 11.87
CA VAL A 216 -3.99 -3.99 11.50
C VAL A 216 -4.11 -2.49 11.68
N VAL A 217 -3.65 -1.93 12.82
CA VAL A 217 -3.63 -0.47 13.02
C VAL A 217 -2.72 0.21 12.01
N LYS A 218 -1.51 -0.30 11.77
CA LYS A 218 -0.58 0.22 10.76
C LYS A 218 -1.27 0.30 9.39
N ARG A 219 -1.88 -0.80 8.95
CA ARG A 219 -2.56 -0.87 7.65
C ARG A 219 -3.80 0.02 7.59
N GLY A 220 -4.57 0.10 8.66
CA GLY A 220 -5.73 0.99 8.76
C GLY A 220 -5.33 2.46 8.58
N LEU A 221 -4.26 2.90 9.27
CA LEU A 221 -3.76 4.27 9.18
C LEU A 221 -3.22 4.63 7.80
N GLU A 222 -2.71 3.67 7.03
CA GLU A 222 -2.30 3.89 5.63
C GLU A 222 -3.49 4.16 4.69
N LEU A 223 -4.69 3.67 5.04
CA LEU A 223 -5.92 3.84 4.27
C LEU A 223 -6.75 5.06 4.70
N ALA A 224 -6.46 5.61 5.88
CA ALA A 224 -7.22 6.69 6.51
C ALA A 224 -6.80 8.07 5.99
N THR A 225 -7.75 8.99 5.89
CA THR A 225 -7.44 10.43 5.85
C THR A 225 -7.06 10.93 7.25
N GLU A 226 -6.50 12.14 7.35
CA GLU A 226 -6.13 12.73 8.65
C GLU A 226 -7.32 12.84 9.62
N GLU A 227 -8.51 13.21 9.12
CA GLU A 227 -9.73 13.34 9.92
C GLU A 227 -10.27 11.98 10.41
N GLU A 228 -9.94 10.89 9.70
CA GLU A 228 -10.39 9.53 10.02
C GLU A 228 -9.49 8.82 11.04
N LYS A 229 -8.25 9.29 11.25
CA LYS A 229 -7.21 8.55 12.00
C LYS A 229 -7.65 8.13 13.39
N HIS A 230 -8.33 8.99 14.15
CA HIS A 230 -8.80 8.65 15.50
C HIS A 230 -9.74 7.43 15.47
N LYS A 231 -10.81 7.49 14.67
CA LYS A 231 -11.78 6.40 14.58
C LYS A 231 -11.16 5.11 14.04
N VAL A 232 -10.31 5.23 13.02
CA VAL A 232 -9.59 4.09 12.44
C VAL A 232 -8.65 3.45 13.46
N PHE A 233 -7.87 4.24 14.18
CA PHE A 233 -6.95 3.74 15.20
C PHE A 233 -7.70 2.93 16.26
N VAL A 234 -8.74 3.51 16.86
CA VAL A 234 -9.50 2.86 17.94
C VAL A 234 -10.22 1.61 17.45
N ALA A 235 -10.87 1.66 16.28
CA ALA A 235 -11.57 0.50 15.71
C ALA A 235 -10.61 -0.64 15.38
N CYS A 236 -9.47 -0.34 14.74
CA CYS A 236 -8.43 -1.33 14.43
C CYS A 236 -7.75 -1.87 15.68
N LEU A 237 -7.52 -1.05 16.72
CA LEU A 237 -6.91 -1.49 17.97
C LEU A 237 -7.82 -2.50 18.70
N LEU A 238 -9.13 -2.25 18.68
CA LEU A 238 -10.11 -3.03 19.44
C LEU A 238 -10.80 -4.14 18.65
N HIS A 239 -10.54 -4.30 17.34
CA HIS A 239 -11.28 -5.23 16.48
C HIS A 239 -11.35 -6.67 17.02
N ASP A 240 -10.24 -7.17 17.59
CA ASP A 240 -10.11 -8.53 18.12
C ASP A 240 -10.14 -8.59 19.66
N CYS A 241 -10.55 -7.51 20.36
CA CYS A 241 -10.48 -7.44 21.84
C CYS A 241 -11.29 -8.53 22.56
N ALA A 242 -12.28 -9.14 21.91
CA ALA A 242 -13.08 -10.24 22.46
C ALA A 242 -12.63 -11.64 21.99
N LYS A 243 -11.56 -11.75 21.21
CA LYS A 243 -11.15 -13.00 20.52
C LYS A 243 -10.95 -14.20 21.45
N TYR A 244 -10.52 -13.94 22.69
CA TYR A 244 -10.18 -14.97 23.68
C TYR A 244 -11.06 -14.92 24.93
N ILE A 245 -12.22 -14.24 24.86
CA ILE A 245 -13.20 -14.28 25.96
C ILE A 245 -13.90 -15.63 25.95
N ALA A 246 -13.94 -16.29 27.11
CA ALA A 246 -14.59 -17.59 27.24
C ALA A 246 -16.13 -17.47 27.18
N PRO A 247 -16.86 -18.44 26.58
CA PRO A 247 -18.31 -18.38 26.43
C PRO A 247 -19.10 -18.11 27.71
N GLN A 248 -18.61 -18.59 28.87
CA GLN A 248 -19.26 -18.38 30.16
C GLN A 248 -19.32 -16.90 30.57
N ARG A 249 -18.46 -16.06 29.99
CA ARG A 249 -18.37 -14.62 30.26
C ARG A 249 -19.18 -13.77 29.29
N TYR A 250 -19.83 -14.35 28.28
CA TYR A 250 -20.61 -13.57 27.31
C TYR A 250 -21.77 -12.82 27.98
N ALA A 251 -22.41 -13.46 28.97
CA ALA A 251 -23.46 -12.87 29.78
C ALA A 251 -23.00 -11.64 30.57
N ASP A 252 -21.71 -11.54 30.94
CA ASP A 252 -21.15 -10.35 31.60
C ASP A 252 -21.32 -9.09 30.74
N TYR A 253 -21.34 -9.26 29.41
CA TYR A 253 -21.49 -8.19 28.44
C TYR A 253 -22.92 -8.06 27.91
N GLY A 254 -23.87 -8.84 28.45
CA GLY A 254 -25.24 -8.90 27.94
C GLY A 254 -25.35 -9.53 26.55
N PHE A 255 -24.39 -10.38 26.17
CA PHE A 255 -24.38 -11.06 24.87
C PHE A 255 -24.90 -12.49 25.03
N ASP A 256 -25.98 -12.80 24.32
CA ASP A 256 -26.49 -14.16 24.16
C ASP A 256 -26.18 -14.64 22.73
N ALA A 257 -25.24 -15.57 22.61
CA ALA A 257 -24.70 -16.00 21.32
C ALA A 257 -25.68 -16.99 20.65
N PRO A 258 -26.15 -16.73 19.42
CA PRO A 258 -26.97 -17.70 18.69
C PRO A 258 -26.23 -19.02 18.51
N SER A 259 -26.94 -20.14 18.66
CA SER A 259 -26.35 -21.49 18.60
C SER A 259 -25.68 -21.84 17.27
N ASP A 260 -26.08 -21.16 16.19
CA ASP A 260 -25.57 -21.33 14.84
C ASP A 260 -24.48 -20.31 14.47
N MET A 261 -24.13 -19.39 15.37
CA MET A 261 -23.10 -18.38 15.12
C MET A 261 -21.71 -18.97 15.34
N PRO A 262 -20.85 -19.02 14.31
CA PRO A 262 -19.51 -19.59 14.45
C PRO A 262 -18.62 -18.67 15.30
N GLN A 263 -17.64 -19.24 16.00
CA GLN A 263 -16.74 -18.48 16.89
C GLN A 263 -16.05 -17.27 16.24
N PRO A 264 -15.59 -17.31 14.97
CA PRO A 264 -15.06 -16.13 14.30
C PRO A 264 -16.05 -14.98 14.09
N VAL A 265 -17.36 -15.23 14.18
CA VAL A 265 -18.40 -14.21 14.07
C VAL A 265 -18.83 -13.73 15.46
N ILE A 266 -18.86 -14.64 16.44
CA ILE A 266 -19.14 -14.30 17.85
C ILE A 266 -18.19 -13.21 18.34
N HIS A 267 -16.88 -13.36 18.10
CA HIS A 267 -15.90 -12.45 18.67
C HIS A 267 -16.03 -11.01 18.14
N SER A 268 -16.50 -10.80 16.90
CA SER A 268 -16.63 -9.46 16.36
C SER A 268 -17.80 -8.71 17.00
N PHE A 269 -18.97 -9.35 17.12
CA PHE A 269 -20.14 -8.76 17.78
C PHE A 269 -19.92 -8.57 19.29
N LEU A 270 -19.36 -9.57 19.96
CA LEU A 270 -18.96 -9.44 21.37
C LEU A 270 -17.89 -8.34 21.53
N GLY A 271 -16.98 -8.21 20.57
CA GLY A 271 -15.93 -7.18 20.53
C GLY A 271 -16.48 -5.76 20.64
N ALA A 272 -17.59 -5.46 19.96
CA ALA A 272 -18.24 -4.16 20.08
C ALA A 272 -18.77 -3.90 21.51
N LEU A 273 -19.36 -4.91 22.15
CA LEU A 273 -19.85 -4.80 23.53
C LEU A 273 -18.71 -4.64 24.54
N VAL A 274 -17.60 -5.37 24.34
CA VAL A 274 -16.38 -5.26 25.15
C VAL A 274 -15.74 -3.87 24.97
N ALA A 275 -15.61 -3.39 23.73
CA ALA A 275 -15.11 -2.04 23.44
C ALA A 275 -15.93 -0.96 24.17
N LYS A 276 -17.26 -1.09 24.18
CA LYS A 276 -18.13 -0.18 24.90
C LYS A 276 -17.95 -0.28 26.42
N LYS A 277 -18.06 -1.48 26.99
CA LYS A 277 -18.09 -1.69 28.45
C LYS A 277 -16.72 -1.50 29.10
N ASP A 278 -15.69 -2.08 28.52
CA ASP A 278 -14.37 -2.14 29.14
C ASP A 278 -13.47 -1.01 28.64
N PHE A 279 -13.66 -0.49 27.43
CA PHE A 279 -12.80 0.57 26.86
C PHE A 279 -13.49 1.93 26.74
N GLY A 280 -14.77 2.05 27.13
CA GLY A 280 -15.50 3.32 27.17
C GLY A 280 -15.82 3.90 25.79
N VAL A 281 -15.83 3.07 24.74
CA VAL A 281 -16.15 3.54 23.38
C VAL A 281 -17.65 3.77 23.24
N GLU A 282 -18.05 5.02 23.01
CA GLU A 282 -19.46 5.41 22.79
C GLU A 282 -19.80 5.67 21.31
N ASP A 283 -18.78 5.90 20.48
CA ASP A 283 -18.96 6.21 19.05
C ASP A 283 -19.52 5.00 18.30
N LYS A 284 -20.74 5.14 17.76
CA LYS A 284 -21.44 4.07 17.07
C LYS A 284 -20.74 3.60 15.80
N ASP A 285 -20.02 4.47 15.09
CA ASP A 285 -19.32 4.08 13.87
C ASP A 285 -18.15 3.16 14.20
N ILE A 286 -17.43 3.44 15.30
CA ILE A 286 -16.34 2.59 15.79
C ILE A 286 -16.89 1.23 16.23
N LEU A 287 -17.96 1.22 17.02
CA LEU A 287 -18.59 -0.01 17.50
C LEU A 287 -19.10 -0.88 16.36
N ASP A 288 -19.75 -0.27 15.35
CA ASP A 288 -20.21 -0.96 14.16
C ASP A 288 -19.02 -1.51 13.33
N ALA A 289 -17.94 -0.74 13.17
CA ALA A 289 -16.75 -1.21 12.46
C ALA A 289 -16.12 -2.44 13.13
N ILE A 290 -16.11 -2.49 14.46
CA ILE A 290 -15.68 -3.67 15.22
C ILE A 290 -16.65 -4.83 15.01
N ALA A 291 -17.97 -4.59 15.11
CA ALA A 291 -18.98 -5.65 14.99
C ALA A 291 -18.93 -6.40 13.66
N TYR A 292 -18.69 -5.69 12.56
CA TYR A 292 -18.82 -6.21 11.20
C TYR A 292 -17.48 -6.46 10.46
N HIS A 293 -16.33 -6.36 11.14
CA HIS A 293 -15.02 -6.54 10.47
C HIS A 293 -14.74 -7.97 9.96
N THR A 294 -15.50 -8.97 10.43
CA THR A 294 -15.32 -10.38 10.03
C THR A 294 -16.25 -10.77 8.90
N THR A 295 -17.52 -10.39 8.99
CA THR A 295 -18.59 -10.81 8.08
C THR A 295 -18.86 -9.80 6.96
N GLY A 296 -18.58 -8.53 7.21
CA GLY A 296 -19.19 -7.40 6.50
C GLY A 296 -20.68 -7.23 6.81
N LYS A 297 -21.29 -6.22 6.19
CA LYS A 297 -22.75 -6.02 6.13
C LYS A 297 -23.14 -5.29 4.82
N PRO A 298 -24.40 -5.34 4.36
CA PRO A 298 -24.84 -4.45 3.29
C PRO A 298 -24.55 -2.97 3.59
N ASN A 299 -24.15 -2.22 2.56
CA ASN A 299 -23.88 -0.78 2.63
C ASN A 299 -22.87 -0.36 3.72
N MET A 300 -21.70 -1.02 3.79
CA MET A 300 -20.63 -0.67 4.72
C MET A 300 -20.12 0.76 4.51
N THR A 301 -19.95 1.47 5.61
CA THR A 301 -19.31 2.78 5.64
C THR A 301 -17.82 2.67 5.32
N ARG A 302 -17.19 3.81 5.02
CA ARG A 302 -15.76 3.88 4.76
C ARG A 302 -14.92 3.33 5.92
N LEU A 303 -15.21 3.72 7.17
CA LEU A 303 -14.52 3.20 8.36
C LEU A 303 -14.63 1.67 8.46
N GLN A 304 -15.83 1.13 8.26
CA GLN A 304 -16.07 -0.31 8.30
C GLN A 304 -15.25 -1.05 7.22
N LYS A 305 -15.18 -0.50 6.00
CA LYS A 305 -14.35 -1.04 4.92
C LYS A 305 -12.85 -0.98 5.26
N ILE A 306 -12.37 0.11 5.86
CA ILE A 306 -10.96 0.23 6.29
C ILE A 306 -10.61 -0.87 7.29
N VAL A 307 -11.41 -1.06 8.34
CA VAL A 307 -11.13 -2.08 9.36
C VAL A 307 -11.18 -3.50 8.76
N TYR A 308 -12.15 -3.78 7.89
CA TYR A 308 -12.24 -5.06 7.18
C TYR A 308 -10.99 -5.31 6.31
N VAL A 309 -10.62 -4.38 5.44
CA VAL A 309 -9.44 -4.50 4.56
C VAL A 309 -8.16 -4.61 5.37
N ALA A 310 -8.00 -3.80 6.43
CA ALA A 310 -6.83 -3.82 7.28
C ALA A 310 -6.64 -5.18 7.96
N ASP A 311 -7.70 -5.78 8.52
CA ASP A 311 -7.62 -7.14 9.08
C ASP A 311 -7.19 -8.16 8.02
N LYS A 312 -7.66 -8.07 6.78
CA LYS A 312 -7.35 -9.07 5.73
C LYS A 312 -5.99 -8.90 5.04
N THR A 313 -5.46 -7.68 4.99
CA THR A 313 -4.29 -7.34 4.17
C THR A 313 -3.02 -7.05 4.97
N GLU A 314 -3.09 -7.06 6.30
CA GLU A 314 -1.92 -6.82 7.15
C GLU A 314 -0.81 -7.89 6.96
N GLN A 315 0.44 -7.46 7.12
CA GLN A 315 1.64 -8.19 6.68
C GLN A 315 2.04 -9.41 7.53
N SER A 316 1.56 -9.53 8.78
CA SER A 316 1.86 -10.65 9.68
C SER A 316 0.96 -11.88 9.46
N ARG A 317 -0.04 -11.79 8.58
CA ARG A 317 -0.89 -12.93 8.24
C ARG A 317 -0.09 -14.06 7.62
N LYS A 318 -0.48 -15.29 7.94
CA LYS A 318 0.04 -16.51 7.28
C LYS A 318 -0.27 -16.54 5.77
N TYR A 319 -1.37 -15.91 5.36
CA TYR A 319 -1.79 -15.73 3.97
C TYR A 319 -2.29 -14.28 3.81
N PRO A 320 -1.38 -13.31 3.67
CA PRO A 320 -1.77 -11.92 3.51
C PRO A 320 -2.36 -11.73 2.11
N LEU A 321 -3.52 -11.08 2.02
CA LEU A 321 -4.11 -10.68 0.74
C LEU A 321 -3.43 -9.41 0.19
N SER A 322 -2.11 -9.29 0.37
CA SER A 322 -1.34 -8.08 0.04
C SER A 322 -1.33 -7.79 -1.46
N HIS A 323 -1.57 -8.79 -2.30
CA HIS A 323 -1.75 -8.60 -3.74
C HIS A 323 -3.04 -7.83 -4.08
N LEU A 324 -4.01 -7.77 -3.16
CA LEU A 324 -5.28 -7.06 -3.32
C LEU A 324 -5.24 -5.61 -2.84
N THR A 325 -4.08 -5.05 -2.49
CA THR A 325 -3.96 -3.69 -1.95
C THR A 325 -3.92 -2.59 -3.03
N GLN A 326 -4.14 -2.95 -4.30
CA GLN A 326 -4.10 -2.00 -5.42
C GLN A 326 -5.48 -1.39 -5.69
N GLY A 327 -5.51 -0.11 -6.04
CA GLY A 327 -6.73 0.62 -6.39
C GLY A 327 -7.44 1.28 -5.20
N SER A 328 -8.68 1.73 -5.43
CA SER A 328 -9.51 2.42 -4.44
C SER A 328 -9.85 1.51 -3.24
N LEU A 329 -10.20 2.10 -2.10
CA LEU A 329 -10.63 1.34 -0.91
C LEU A 329 -11.78 0.38 -1.24
N ASP A 330 -12.75 0.82 -2.05
CA ASP A 330 -13.90 0.00 -2.43
C ASP A 330 -13.46 -1.25 -3.19
N ARG A 331 -12.54 -1.10 -4.14
CA ARG A 331 -11.98 -2.24 -4.88
C ARG A 331 -11.20 -3.18 -3.97
N GLN A 332 -10.38 -2.64 -3.06
CA GLN A 332 -9.65 -3.46 -2.09
C GLN A 332 -10.61 -4.24 -1.18
N PHE A 333 -11.70 -3.59 -0.75
CA PHE A 333 -12.74 -4.20 0.06
C PHE A 333 -13.47 -5.31 -0.69
N GLU A 334 -13.93 -5.06 -1.91
CA GLU A 334 -14.62 -6.05 -2.77
C GLU A 334 -13.75 -7.28 -3.02
N ASN A 335 -12.47 -7.08 -3.36
CA ASN A 335 -11.50 -8.16 -3.53
C ASN A 335 -11.32 -8.98 -2.24
N CYS A 336 -11.13 -8.29 -1.10
CA CYS A 336 -11.01 -8.95 0.20
C CYS A 336 -12.28 -9.71 0.59
N LEU A 337 -13.46 -9.19 0.21
CA LEU A 337 -14.75 -9.81 0.49
C LEU A 337 -14.92 -11.11 -0.31
N LEU A 338 -14.63 -11.11 -1.61
CA LEU A 338 -14.69 -12.30 -2.46
C LEU A 338 -13.73 -13.39 -1.96
N GLU A 339 -12.45 -13.07 -1.83
CA GLU A 339 -11.43 -14.07 -1.50
C GLU A 339 -11.59 -14.62 -0.08
N ALA A 340 -11.94 -13.77 0.90
CA ALA A 340 -12.17 -14.25 2.27
C ALA A 340 -13.35 -15.24 2.34
N ASN A 341 -14.42 -15.01 1.57
CA ASN A 341 -15.56 -15.91 1.51
C ASN A 341 -15.24 -17.20 0.73
N GLU A 342 -14.47 -17.13 -0.35
CA GLU A 342 -13.99 -18.33 -1.04
C GLU A 342 -13.13 -19.21 -0.14
N VAL A 343 -12.19 -18.60 0.60
CA VAL A 343 -11.33 -19.33 1.54
C VAL A 343 -12.18 -19.94 2.66
N ALA A 344 -13.19 -19.23 3.15
CA ALA A 344 -14.13 -19.77 4.14
C ALA A 344 -14.91 -20.97 3.59
N ALA A 345 -15.42 -20.87 2.36
CA ALA A 345 -16.13 -21.96 1.69
C ALA A 345 -15.25 -23.21 1.49
N LYS A 346 -13.98 -23.01 1.08
CA LYS A 346 -13.01 -24.09 0.83
C LYS A 346 -12.53 -24.75 2.12
N ARG A 347 -12.31 -24.00 3.20
CA ARG A 347 -11.74 -24.51 4.45
C ARG A 347 -12.73 -25.26 5.32
N HIS A 348 -13.97 -24.80 5.37
CA HIS A 348 -14.90 -25.28 6.39
C HIS A 348 -15.83 -26.38 5.89
N GLY A 349 -16.16 -26.49 4.60
CA GLY A 349 -17.25 -27.39 4.17
C GLY A 349 -18.60 -27.09 4.87
N GLU A 350 -18.66 -26.00 5.65
CA GLU A 350 -19.76 -25.56 6.49
C GLU A 350 -20.39 -24.29 5.89
N LYS A 351 -21.64 -24.05 6.26
CA LYS A 351 -22.43 -22.90 5.82
C LYS A 351 -21.73 -21.58 6.18
N ILE A 352 -21.43 -20.77 5.16
CA ILE A 352 -21.07 -19.36 5.34
C ILE A 352 -22.17 -18.68 6.18
N TYR A 353 -21.76 -17.88 7.16
CA TYR A 353 -22.71 -17.19 8.03
C TYR A 353 -23.65 -16.30 7.19
N PRO A 354 -24.98 -16.31 7.43
CA PRO A 354 -25.95 -15.65 6.53
C PRO A 354 -25.65 -14.18 6.24
N LEU A 355 -25.11 -13.43 7.21
CA LEU A 355 -24.77 -12.03 6.99
C LEU A 355 -23.63 -11.84 5.97
N SER A 356 -22.67 -12.75 5.92
CA SER A 356 -21.61 -12.72 4.91
C SER A 356 -22.15 -12.97 3.50
N LEU A 357 -23.14 -13.86 3.37
CA LEU A 357 -23.85 -14.08 2.10
C LEU A 357 -24.66 -12.85 1.70
N GLN A 358 -25.41 -12.24 2.63
CA GLN A 358 -26.15 -11.00 2.36
C GLN A 358 -25.23 -9.85 1.95
N THR A 359 -24.03 -9.79 2.53
CA THR A 359 -23.02 -8.81 2.15
C THR A 359 -22.55 -9.07 0.72
N LEU A 360 -22.22 -10.31 0.36
CA LEU A 360 -21.85 -10.67 -1.00
C LEU A 360 -22.96 -10.34 -2.00
N ASP A 361 -24.21 -10.72 -1.72
CA ASP A 361 -25.34 -10.48 -2.63
C ASP A 361 -25.60 -8.97 -2.83
N PHE A 362 -25.33 -8.15 -1.81
CA PHE A 362 -25.48 -6.69 -1.92
C PHE A 362 -24.41 -6.07 -2.84
N TYR A 363 -23.14 -6.48 -2.71
CA TYR A 363 -22.04 -5.94 -3.51
C TYR A 363 -21.91 -6.60 -4.89
N PHE A 364 -22.43 -7.83 -5.04
CA PHE A 364 -22.39 -8.63 -6.27
C PHE A 364 -23.77 -9.20 -6.61
N PRO A 365 -24.76 -8.34 -6.93
CA PRO A 365 -26.12 -8.80 -7.21
C PRO A 365 -26.15 -9.68 -8.48
N LYS A 366 -26.71 -10.88 -8.36
CA LYS A 366 -26.96 -11.76 -9.51
C LYS A 366 -28.00 -11.10 -10.43
N LYS A 367 -27.64 -10.81 -11.69
CA LYS A 367 -28.61 -10.36 -12.71
C LYS A 367 -29.71 -11.43 -12.85
N GLN A 368 -30.96 -11.09 -12.52
CA GLN A 368 -32.11 -11.99 -12.70
C GLN A 368 -32.32 -12.26 -14.20
N LYS A 369 -32.32 -13.53 -14.59
CA LYS A 369 -32.89 -13.98 -15.87
C LYS A 369 -34.41 -14.09 -15.71
N GLU A 370 -35.16 -13.21 -16.35
CA GLU A 370 -36.57 -13.46 -16.66
C GLU A 370 -36.66 -14.54 -17.75
N GLY A 371 -37.59 -15.49 -17.60
CA GLY A 371 -38.07 -16.33 -18.70
C GLY A 371 -37.78 -17.82 -18.60
N THR A 372 -38.72 -18.52 -17.96
CA THR A 372 -39.28 -19.84 -18.33
C THR A 372 -38.35 -21.06 -18.43
N ILE A 373 -38.53 -21.95 -17.47
CA ILE A 373 -38.00 -23.32 -17.44
C ILE A 373 -38.80 -24.18 -18.41
N GLU A 374 -38.20 -24.60 -19.52
CA GLU A 374 -38.51 -25.89 -20.14
C GLU A 374 -37.28 -26.80 -20.01
N GLN A 375 -37.49 -27.93 -19.33
CA GLN A 375 -36.53 -29.02 -19.27
C GLN A 375 -36.34 -29.61 -20.66
N LYS A 376 -35.10 -29.61 -21.17
CA LYS A 376 -34.63 -30.66 -22.08
C LYS A 376 -33.13 -30.87 -21.93
N SER A 377 -32.81 -32.15 -21.85
CA SER A 377 -31.53 -32.76 -21.52
C SER A 377 -30.48 -32.59 -22.61
N THR A 378 -29.22 -32.59 -22.16
CA THR A 378 -28.01 -33.20 -22.78
C THR A 378 -27.55 -32.78 -24.18
N ASN A 379 -26.25 -32.43 -24.20
CA ASN A 379 -25.27 -32.53 -25.30
C ASN A 379 -25.07 -31.35 -26.28
N THR A 380 -23.88 -30.76 -26.12
CA THR A 380 -22.87 -30.38 -27.15
C THR A 380 -23.02 -29.06 -27.90
N GLU A 381 -21.85 -28.39 -28.00
CA GLU A 381 -21.46 -27.24 -28.83
C GLU A 381 -21.73 -25.84 -28.26
N ILE A 382 -20.70 -25.32 -27.57
CA ILE A 382 -20.55 -23.90 -27.26
C ILE A 382 -20.26 -23.18 -28.58
N THR A 383 -21.21 -22.41 -29.07
CA THR A 383 -21.00 -21.52 -30.23
C THR A 383 -19.97 -20.46 -29.84
N MET A 384 -18.74 -20.57 -30.35
CA MET A 384 -17.65 -19.64 -30.07
C MET A 384 -17.96 -18.24 -30.65
N ASN A 385 -17.73 -17.16 -29.89
CA ASN A 385 -17.92 -15.78 -30.34
C ASN A 385 -17.09 -15.49 -31.61
N GLU A 386 -17.73 -14.97 -32.68
CA GLU A 386 -17.10 -14.66 -33.97
C GLU A 386 -15.86 -13.75 -33.85
N THR A 387 -15.86 -12.87 -32.85
CA THR A 387 -14.73 -11.98 -32.54
C THR A 387 -13.55 -12.77 -31.99
N VAL A 388 -13.80 -13.69 -31.04
CA VAL A 388 -12.75 -14.55 -30.46
C VAL A 388 -12.16 -15.48 -31.52
N GLN A 389 -12.99 -16.04 -32.41
CA GLN A 389 -12.52 -16.87 -33.52
C GLN A 389 -11.62 -16.07 -34.48
N THR A 390 -12.04 -14.87 -34.87
CA THR A 390 -11.25 -13.98 -35.73
C THR A 390 -9.90 -13.66 -35.10
N ILE A 391 -9.89 -13.28 -33.81
CA ILE A 391 -8.66 -12.98 -33.06
C ILE A 391 -7.75 -14.21 -33.05
N CYS A 392 -8.24 -15.39 -32.66
CA CYS A 392 -7.42 -16.59 -32.56
C CYS A 392 -6.82 -17.00 -33.92
N LYS A 393 -7.60 -16.89 -35.00
CA LYS A 393 -7.13 -17.13 -36.36
C LYS A 393 -6.00 -16.17 -36.75
N ALA A 394 -6.17 -14.87 -36.50
CA ALA A 394 -5.16 -13.86 -36.79
C ALA A 394 -3.85 -14.12 -36.02
N LEU A 395 -3.96 -14.55 -34.76
CA LEU A 395 -2.79 -14.95 -33.96
C LEU A 395 -2.09 -16.18 -34.56
N SER A 396 -2.84 -17.18 -35.00
CA SER A 396 -2.31 -18.41 -35.62
C SER A 396 -1.59 -18.14 -36.96
N GLU A 397 -2.13 -17.23 -37.79
CA GLU A 397 -1.53 -16.82 -39.07
C GLU A 397 -0.10 -16.24 -38.93
N LYS A 398 0.24 -15.70 -37.75
CA LYS A 398 1.61 -15.25 -37.41
C LYS A 398 2.41 -16.23 -36.56
N SER A 399 2.00 -17.49 -36.59
CA SER A 399 2.65 -18.61 -35.90
C SER A 399 2.81 -18.37 -34.40
N ALA A 400 1.81 -17.71 -33.77
CA ALA A 400 1.71 -17.69 -32.31
C ALA A 400 1.48 -19.11 -31.79
N THR A 401 2.07 -19.46 -30.65
CA THR A 401 1.93 -20.79 -30.06
C THR A 401 1.12 -20.75 -28.76
N ASP A 402 0.53 -21.89 -28.40
CA ASP A 402 -0.20 -22.06 -27.14
C ASP A 402 -1.32 -21.01 -26.98
N ILE A 403 -2.11 -20.84 -28.05
CA ILE A 403 -3.25 -19.91 -28.08
C ILE A 403 -4.35 -20.49 -27.20
N LYS A 404 -4.66 -19.81 -26.11
CA LYS A 404 -5.68 -20.19 -25.13
C LYS A 404 -6.78 -19.16 -25.07
N ILE A 405 -8.00 -19.65 -25.02
CA ILE A 405 -9.21 -18.86 -24.83
C ILE A 405 -9.67 -19.12 -23.41
N ILE A 406 -9.75 -18.05 -22.62
CA ILE A 406 -10.17 -18.09 -21.23
C ILE A 406 -11.48 -17.31 -21.14
N GLU A 407 -12.56 -18.00 -20.81
CA GLU A 407 -13.84 -17.35 -20.51
C GLU A 407 -13.75 -16.74 -19.12
N VAL A 408 -13.79 -15.41 -19.06
CA VAL A 408 -13.73 -14.64 -17.81
C VAL A 408 -15.05 -13.91 -17.53
N LYS A 409 -16.05 -14.08 -18.40
CA LYS A 409 -17.40 -13.57 -18.22
C LYS A 409 -18.01 -14.04 -16.89
N GLY A 410 -18.35 -13.09 -16.03
CA GLY A 410 -18.88 -13.36 -14.69
C GLY A 410 -17.82 -13.68 -13.63
N VAL A 411 -16.53 -13.66 -13.99
CA VAL A 411 -15.38 -13.73 -13.09
C VAL A 411 -14.59 -12.41 -13.10
N SER A 412 -14.57 -11.73 -14.24
CA SER A 412 -13.97 -10.41 -14.46
C SER A 412 -14.98 -9.51 -15.17
N ASP A 413 -15.13 -8.27 -14.70
CA ASP A 413 -15.95 -7.24 -15.36
C ASP A 413 -15.17 -6.46 -16.44
N ILE A 414 -13.91 -6.84 -16.67
CA ILE A 414 -13.00 -6.12 -17.58
C ILE A 414 -13.18 -6.60 -19.04
N ALA A 415 -13.53 -7.87 -19.25
CA ALA A 415 -13.80 -8.46 -20.56
C ALA A 415 -14.67 -9.72 -20.38
N ASP A 416 -15.27 -10.21 -21.46
CA ASP A 416 -15.93 -11.51 -21.48
C ASP A 416 -14.92 -12.65 -21.73
N TYR A 417 -13.87 -12.38 -22.51
CA TYR A 417 -12.83 -13.35 -22.86
C TYR A 417 -11.42 -12.78 -22.73
N PHE A 418 -10.49 -13.60 -22.26
CA PHE A 418 -9.07 -13.39 -22.50
C PHE A 418 -8.57 -14.36 -23.56
N VAL A 419 -7.79 -13.84 -24.51
CA VAL A 419 -7.05 -14.67 -25.47
C VAL A 419 -5.57 -14.51 -25.16
N VAL A 420 -4.90 -15.61 -24.81
CA VAL A 420 -3.50 -15.61 -24.40
C VAL A 420 -2.69 -16.42 -25.40
N CYS A 421 -1.59 -15.87 -25.91
CA CYS A 421 -0.70 -16.60 -26.81
C CYS A 421 0.78 -16.26 -26.57
N SER A 422 1.67 -17.07 -27.16
CA SER A 422 3.12 -16.89 -27.07
C SER A 422 3.78 -16.62 -28.42
N GLY A 423 4.73 -15.69 -28.43
CA GLY A 423 5.73 -15.51 -29.49
C GLY A 423 7.13 -15.92 -29.00
N ARG A 424 8.00 -16.31 -29.94
CA ARG A 424 9.36 -16.81 -29.66
C ARG A 424 10.43 -15.73 -29.53
N SER A 425 10.11 -14.48 -29.91
CA SER A 425 11.00 -13.34 -29.85
C SER A 425 10.23 -12.03 -29.79
N ALA A 426 10.83 -10.97 -29.23
CA ALA A 426 10.18 -9.67 -29.13
C ALA A 426 9.72 -9.08 -30.50
N PRO A 427 10.50 -9.21 -31.59
CA PRO A 427 10.02 -8.84 -32.92
C PRO A 427 8.80 -9.65 -33.38
N GLN A 428 8.74 -10.96 -33.07
CA GLN A 428 7.57 -11.77 -33.42
C GLN A 428 6.34 -11.35 -32.61
N VAL A 429 6.51 -11.11 -31.30
CA VAL A 429 5.42 -10.64 -30.43
C VAL A 429 4.79 -9.35 -30.97
N LYS A 430 5.61 -8.40 -31.43
CA LYS A 430 5.12 -7.18 -32.09
C LYS A 430 4.44 -7.46 -33.42
N ALA A 431 5.03 -8.30 -34.28
CA ALA A 431 4.45 -8.65 -35.57
C ALA A 431 3.10 -9.39 -35.44
N ILE A 432 2.91 -10.18 -34.37
CA ILE A 432 1.62 -10.80 -34.03
C ILE A 432 0.60 -9.73 -33.65
N ALA A 433 0.98 -8.77 -32.80
CA ALA A 433 0.12 -7.67 -32.38
C ALA A 433 -0.31 -6.78 -33.55
N GLU A 434 0.65 -6.33 -34.37
CA GLU A 434 0.40 -5.49 -35.54
C GLU A 434 -0.52 -6.18 -36.56
N HIS A 435 -0.31 -7.48 -36.83
CA HIS A 435 -1.19 -8.24 -37.73
C HIS A 435 -2.60 -8.42 -37.18
N LEU A 436 -2.72 -8.62 -35.86
CA LEU A 436 -4.03 -8.68 -35.21
C LEU A 436 -4.76 -7.35 -35.35
N GLU A 437 -4.07 -6.22 -35.12
CA GLU A 437 -4.63 -4.89 -35.32
C GLU A 437 -5.10 -4.68 -36.76
N GLU A 438 -4.24 -4.92 -37.76
CA GLU A 438 -4.61 -4.81 -39.18
C GLU A 438 -5.80 -5.71 -39.56
N THR A 439 -5.92 -6.88 -38.94
CA THR A 439 -7.03 -7.82 -39.21
C THR A 439 -8.35 -7.35 -38.60
N MET A 440 -8.29 -6.81 -37.38
CA MET A 440 -9.46 -6.29 -36.66
C MET A 440 -9.95 -4.95 -37.26
N GLU A 441 -9.04 -4.11 -37.73
CA GLU A 441 -9.36 -2.85 -38.42
C GLU A 441 -10.13 -3.08 -39.73
N LYS A 442 -9.83 -4.17 -40.47
CA LYS A 442 -10.61 -4.57 -41.67
C LYS A 442 -12.07 -4.96 -41.34
N GLN A 443 -12.40 -5.17 -40.08
CA GLN A 443 -13.74 -5.45 -39.57
C GLN A 443 -14.33 -4.25 -38.81
N ASP A 444 -13.76 -3.04 -38.99
CA ASP A 444 -14.13 -1.82 -38.28
C ASP A 444 -14.07 -1.94 -36.74
N LYS A 445 -13.20 -2.81 -36.21
CA LYS A 445 -12.95 -2.99 -34.77
C LYS A 445 -11.56 -2.50 -34.40
N PHE A 446 -11.51 -1.48 -33.55
CA PHE A 446 -10.26 -0.87 -33.07
C PHE A 446 -10.04 -1.20 -31.61
N ALA A 447 -8.77 -1.41 -31.22
CA ALA A 447 -8.45 -1.61 -29.81
C ALA A 447 -8.68 -0.32 -29.02
N LEU A 448 -9.46 -0.40 -27.94
CA LEU A 448 -9.76 0.67 -27.00
C LEU A 448 -8.51 1.09 -26.22
N HIS A 449 -7.64 0.12 -25.91
CA HIS A 449 -6.39 0.34 -25.20
C HIS A 449 -5.28 -0.60 -25.69
N LYS A 450 -4.03 -0.12 -25.63
CA LYS A 450 -2.83 -0.85 -26.10
C LYS A 450 -1.68 -0.61 -25.12
N GLU A 451 -1.06 -1.68 -24.65
CA GLU A 451 0.09 -1.63 -23.73
C GLU A 451 1.23 -2.54 -24.20
N GLY A 452 2.48 -2.16 -23.91
CA GLY A 452 3.64 -3.03 -24.10
C GLY A 452 4.23 -3.13 -25.51
N MET A 453 3.63 -2.47 -26.51
CA MET A 453 4.05 -2.48 -27.93
C MET A 453 5.54 -2.15 -28.16
N ARG A 454 6.14 -1.28 -27.32
CA ARG A 454 7.54 -0.87 -27.48
C ARG A 454 8.54 -1.93 -27.07
N GLU A 455 8.22 -2.71 -26.04
CA GLU A 455 9.16 -3.67 -25.44
C GLU A 455 9.05 -5.07 -26.05
N GLY A 456 7.84 -5.46 -26.51
CA GLY A 456 7.60 -6.77 -27.13
C GLY A 456 7.82 -7.97 -26.18
N ARG A 457 7.85 -7.73 -24.86
CA ARG A 457 7.91 -8.79 -23.85
C ARG A 457 6.53 -9.29 -23.45
N TRP A 458 5.59 -8.36 -23.34
CA TRP A 458 4.17 -8.62 -23.14
C TRP A 458 3.42 -7.48 -23.79
N ILE A 459 2.49 -7.80 -24.68
CA ILE A 459 1.59 -6.84 -25.31
C ILE A 459 0.17 -7.18 -24.88
N ALA A 460 -0.58 -6.17 -24.46
CA ALA A 460 -2.00 -6.29 -24.17
C ALA A 460 -2.80 -5.39 -25.12
N LEU A 461 -3.79 -5.97 -25.80
CA LEU A 461 -4.69 -5.28 -26.71
C LEU A 461 -6.13 -5.48 -26.22
N ASP A 462 -6.81 -4.39 -25.94
CA ASP A 462 -8.18 -4.39 -25.40
C ASP A 462 -9.19 -4.03 -26.48
N TYR A 463 -10.11 -4.96 -26.79
CA TYR A 463 -11.21 -4.76 -27.73
C TYR A 463 -12.58 -4.65 -27.03
N GLY A 464 -12.61 -4.37 -25.73
CA GLY A 464 -13.81 -4.26 -24.90
C GLY A 464 -14.24 -5.63 -24.37
N ASP A 465 -14.90 -6.43 -25.21
CA ASP A 465 -15.39 -7.75 -24.78
C ASP A 465 -14.28 -8.82 -24.76
N VAL A 466 -13.15 -8.55 -25.42
CA VAL A 466 -12.01 -9.46 -25.52
C VAL A 466 -10.71 -8.71 -25.27
N ILE A 467 -9.90 -9.20 -24.33
CA ILE A 467 -8.53 -8.73 -24.13
C ILE A 467 -7.55 -9.79 -24.60
N VAL A 468 -6.59 -9.37 -25.42
CA VAL A 468 -5.58 -10.24 -26.00
C VAL A 468 -4.24 -9.99 -25.35
N HIS A 469 -3.65 -11.03 -24.77
CA HIS A 469 -2.33 -11.01 -24.16
C HIS A 469 -1.34 -11.81 -25.01
N ILE A 470 -0.39 -11.10 -25.62
CA ILE A 470 0.65 -11.68 -26.47
C ILE A 470 1.96 -11.63 -25.68
N PHE A 471 2.42 -12.78 -25.23
CA PHE A 471 3.62 -12.90 -24.41
C PHE A 471 4.83 -13.31 -25.23
N HIS A 472 6.00 -12.85 -24.81
CA HIS A 472 7.23 -13.59 -25.07
C HIS A 472 7.20 -14.89 -24.27
N LYS A 473 7.63 -16.01 -24.87
CA LYS A 473 7.61 -17.35 -24.25
C LYS A 473 8.16 -17.35 -22.81
N ASP A 474 9.35 -16.77 -22.61
CA ASP A 474 10.01 -16.71 -21.29
C ASP A 474 9.27 -15.84 -20.24
N THR A 475 8.36 -14.98 -20.69
CA THR A 475 7.59 -14.08 -19.82
C THR A 475 6.24 -14.69 -19.43
N ARG A 476 5.65 -15.53 -20.29
CA ARG A 476 4.36 -16.17 -20.01
C ARG A 476 4.39 -17.04 -18.75
N ASP A 477 5.47 -17.79 -18.53
CA ASP A 477 5.60 -18.67 -17.36
C ASP A 477 5.66 -17.89 -16.04
N VAL A 478 6.12 -16.63 -16.08
CA VAL A 478 6.22 -15.76 -14.89
C VAL A 478 4.84 -15.22 -14.49
N TYR A 479 4.02 -14.82 -15.46
CA TYR A 479 2.68 -14.28 -15.20
C TYR A 479 1.60 -15.37 -15.11
N ALA A 480 1.82 -16.49 -15.78
CA ALA A 480 0.98 -17.69 -15.79
C ALA A 480 -0.52 -17.40 -15.84
N LEU A 481 -0.95 -16.44 -16.68
CA LEU A 481 -2.36 -16.00 -16.74
C LEU A 481 -3.31 -17.18 -17.02
N ASP A 482 -2.87 -18.15 -17.80
CA ASP A 482 -3.62 -19.38 -18.09
C ASP A 482 -3.87 -20.24 -16.86
N THR A 483 -3.03 -20.13 -15.84
CA THR A 483 -3.17 -20.83 -14.54
C THR A 483 -3.91 -19.94 -13.55
N LEU A 484 -3.61 -18.64 -13.54
CA LEU A 484 -4.22 -17.65 -12.67
C LEU A 484 -5.73 -17.54 -12.86
N TRP A 485 -6.20 -17.61 -14.12
CA TRP A 485 -7.60 -17.47 -14.50
C TRP A 485 -8.30 -18.82 -14.78
N ASN A 486 -7.65 -19.94 -14.44
CA ASN A 486 -8.27 -21.26 -14.59
C ASN A 486 -9.12 -21.59 -13.35
N HIS A 487 -10.44 -21.54 -13.54
CA HIS A 487 -11.43 -21.85 -12.50
C HIS A 487 -12.06 -23.24 -12.69
N GLY A 488 -11.44 -24.09 -13.51
CA GLY A 488 -11.90 -25.45 -13.81
C GLY A 488 -12.96 -25.46 -14.91
N GLY A 489 -12.50 -25.61 -16.17
CA GLY A 489 -13.36 -25.80 -17.35
C GLY A 489 -13.63 -24.55 -18.17
N ASN A 490 -13.09 -23.39 -17.79
CA ASN A 490 -13.23 -22.11 -18.53
C ASN A 490 -12.05 -21.78 -19.45
N VAL A 491 -11.05 -22.67 -19.54
CA VAL A 491 -9.89 -22.52 -20.44
C VAL A 491 -10.00 -23.56 -21.56
N SER A 492 -9.84 -23.11 -22.80
CA SER A 492 -9.82 -23.97 -23.98
C SER A 492 -8.62 -23.65 -24.88
N ASP A 493 -8.01 -24.68 -25.45
CA ASP A 493 -6.97 -24.51 -26.45
C ASP A 493 -7.60 -24.23 -27.80
N TYR A 494 -7.14 -23.18 -28.48
CA TYR A 494 -7.50 -22.96 -29.87
C TYR A 494 -6.75 -23.96 -30.76
N LYS A 495 -7.50 -24.66 -31.60
CA LYS A 495 -6.99 -25.56 -32.64
C LYS A 495 -7.59 -25.09 -33.95
N ASP A 496 -6.72 -24.75 -34.91
CA ASP A 496 -7.10 -24.39 -36.28
C ASP A 496 -7.89 -25.50 -36.98
#